data_AF-S2Z3Q1-F1
#
_entry.id   AF-S2Z3Q1-F1
#
_cell.length_a   1.000
_cell.length_b   1.000
_cell.length_c   1.000
_cell.angle_alpha   90.00
_cell.angle_beta   90.00
_cell.angle_gamma   90.00
#
_symmetry.space_group_name_H-M   'P 1'
#
loop_
_entity.id
_entity.type
_entity.pdbx_description
1 polymer ?
#
loop_
_entity_poly.entity_id
_entity_poly.type
_entity_poly.pdbx_seq_one_letter_code
_entity_poly.pdbx_strand_id
1 'polypeptide(L)' 'MATYSVSVRLRRTVVEERYVSVPITEALLQSDPDEDGARRLDPDKLVAAAIRLGQDDADWRPEGREVTMHPIQKAP' A
#
# COMPACT_ATOMS: atom_id res chain seq x y z
N MET A 1 -36.17 14.59 32.50
CA MET A 1 -34.75 14.18 32.54
C MET A 1 -34.08 14.77 31.32
N ALA A 2 -32.97 15.48 31.46
CA ALA A 2 -32.23 16.00 30.32
C ALA A 2 -31.31 14.91 29.76
N THR A 3 -31.35 14.68 28.45
CA THR A 3 -30.46 13.76 27.75
C THR A 3 -29.29 14.57 27.19
N TYR A 4 -28.07 14.19 27.54
CA TYR A 4 -26.85 14.82 27.03
C TYR A 4 -26.15 13.88 26.05
N SER A 5 -25.46 14.45 25.06
CA SER A 5 -24.64 13.72 24.09
C SER A 5 -23.24 14.32 24.00
N VAL A 6 -22.24 13.49 23.75
CA VAL A 6 -20.84 13.89 23.53
C VAL A 6 -20.39 13.35 22.17
N SER A 7 -19.70 14.19 21.39
CA SER A 7 -19.12 13.81 20.10
C SER A 7 -17.68 13.36 20.28
N VAL A 8 -17.31 12.24 19.66
CA VAL A 8 -15.93 11.72 19.65
C VAL A 8 -15.50 11.41 18.23
N ARG A 9 -14.25 11.75 17.89
CA ARG A 9 -13.68 11.38 16.59
C ARG A 9 -13.09 9.97 16.66
N LEU A 10 -13.50 9.11 15.72
CA LEU A 10 -12.95 7.77 15.53
C LEU A 10 -12.04 7.75 14.31
N ARG A 11 -10.97 6.95 14.38
CA ARG A 11 -10.10 6.61 13.26
C ARG A 11 -10.30 5.14 12.93
N ARG A 12 -10.46 4.82 11.65
CA ARG A 12 -10.44 3.45 11.15
C ARG A 12 -9.20 3.28 10.30
N THR A 13 -8.38 2.28 10.64
CA THR A 13 -7.27 1.83 9.80
C THR A 13 -7.68 0.50 9.20
N VAL A 14 -7.50 0.36 7.88
CA VAL A 14 -7.74 -0.90 7.15
C VAL A 14 -6.39 -1.38 6.65
N VAL A 15 -6.12 -2.67 6.86
CA VAL A 15 -5.00 -3.36 6.24
C VAL A 15 -5.57 -4.14 5.07
N GLU A 16 -5.05 -3.88 3.89
CA GLU A 16 -5.52 -4.48 2.64
C GLU A 16 -4.35 -5.10 1.89
N GLU A 17 -4.62 -6.18 1.18
CA GLU A 17 -3.67 -6.86 0.32
C GLU A 17 -4.15 -6.88 -1.13
N ARG A 18 -3.19 -6.89 -2.06
CA ARG A 18 -3.46 -7.02 -3.49
C ARG A 18 -2.32 -7.78 -4.16
N TYR A 19 -2.70 -8.66 -5.09
CA TYR A 19 -1.76 -9.30 -5.99
C TYR A 19 -1.62 -8.47 -7.27
N VAL A 20 -0.39 -8.15 -7.64
CA VAL A 20 -0.08 -7.43 -8.89
C VAL A 20 0.82 -8.28 -9.78
N SER A 21 0.55 -8.28 -11.08
CA SER A 21 1.38 -8.94 -12.07
C SER A 21 2.28 -7.91 -12.75
N VAL A 22 3.58 -7.95 -12.45
CA VAL A 22 4.55 -7.03 -13.04
C VAL A 22 5.10 -7.62 -14.34
N PRO A 23 4.89 -6.99 -15.51
CA PRO A 23 5.48 -7.47 -16.76
C PRO A 23 7.00 -7.26 -16.75
N ILE A 24 7.75 -8.33 -17.04
CA ILE A 24 9.20 -8.26 -17.14
C ILE A 24 9.60 -7.57 -18.45
N THR A 25 10.25 -6.42 -18.34
CA THR A 25 10.73 -5.61 -19.47
C THR A 25 12.19 -5.23 -19.26
N GLU A 26 12.86 -4.76 -20.31
CA GLU A 26 14.26 -4.31 -20.21
C GLU A 26 14.47 -3.19 -19.17
N ALA A 27 13.45 -2.38 -18.93
CA ALA A 27 13.48 -1.34 -17.91
C ALA A 27 13.67 -1.90 -16.49
N LEU A 28 13.28 -3.15 -16.24
CA LEU A 28 13.43 -3.83 -14.95
C LEU A 28 14.75 -4.60 -14.82
N LEU A 29 15.58 -4.61 -15.85
CA LEU A 29 16.86 -5.28 -15.81
C LEU A 29 17.94 -4.36 -15.20
N GLN A 30 18.98 -5.00 -14.67
CA GLN A 30 20.22 -4.33 -14.28
C GLN A 30 20.91 -3.77 -15.53
N SER A 31 21.53 -2.61 -15.36
CA SER A 31 22.21 -1.90 -16.46
C SER A 31 23.44 -2.66 -16.94
N ASP A 32 24.19 -3.22 -16.00
CA ASP A 32 25.40 -3.99 -16.29
C ASP A 32 25.05 -5.48 -16.37
N PRO A 33 25.48 -6.17 -17.45
CA PRO A 33 25.37 -7.61 -17.52
C PRO A 33 26.31 -8.27 -16.51
N ASP A 34 25.90 -9.45 -16.07
CA ASP A 34 26.69 -10.32 -15.22
C ASP A 34 27.90 -10.90 -15.97
N GLU A 35 28.80 -11.61 -15.27
CA GLU A 35 30.02 -12.18 -15.88
C GLU A 35 29.74 -13.10 -17.09
N ASP A 36 28.56 -13.73 -17.11
CA ASP A 36 28.09 -14.60 -18.20
C ASP A 36 27.35 -13.85 -19.33
N GLY A 37 27.33 -12.50 -19.30
CA GLY A 37 26.62 -11.67 -20.27
C GLY A 37 25.10 -11.59 -20.06
N ALA A 38 24.57 -12.30 -19.06
CA ALA A 38 23.15 -12.28 -18.71
C ALA A 38 22.76 -11.00 -17.95
N ARG A 39 21.59 -10.43 -18.24
CA ARG A 39 21.04 -9.31 -17.47
C ARG A 39 20.07 -9.84 -16.41
N ARG A 40 20.38 -9.57 -15.14
CA ARG A 40 19.50 -9.94 -14.01
C ARG A 40 18.41 -8.90 -13.80
N LEU A 41 17.34 -9.32 -13.12
CA LEU A 41 16.32 -8.39 -12.65
C LEU A 41 16.88 -7.49 -11.56
N ASP A 42 16.54 -6.21 -11.64
CA ASP A 42 16.79 -5.24 -10.59
C ASP A 42 15.60 -5.28 -9.60
N PRO A 43 15.82 -5.74 -8.36
CA PRO A 43 14.75 -5.91 -7.37
C PRO A 43 14.10 -4.58 -6.98
N ASP A 44 14.86 -3.48 -6.96
CA ASP A 44 14.32 -2.17 -6.57
C ASP A 44 13.40 -1.63 -7.66
N LYS A 45 13.78 -1.81 -8.93
CA LYS A 45 12.92 -1.45 -10.07
C LYS A 45 11.65 -2.31 -10.12
N LEU A 46 11.78 -3.61 -9.81
CA LEU A 46 10.63 -4.53 -9.74
C LEU A 46 9.64 -4.11 -8.65
N VAL A 47 10.13 -3.83 -7.44
CA VAL A 47 9.29 -3.37 -6.32
C VAL A 47 8.65 -2.02 -6.63
N ALA A 48 9.40 -1.07 -7.20
CA ALA A 48 8.85 0.22 -7.59
C ALA A 48 7.72 0.08 -8.63
N ALA A 49 7.88 -0.81 -9.62
CA ALA A 49 6.83 -1.10 -10.60
C ALA A 49 5.61 -1.76 -9.95
N ALA A 50 5.80 -2.71 -9.02
CA ALA A 50 4.72 -3.32 -8.26
C ALA A 50 3.93 -2.30 -7.44
N ILE A 51 4.62 -1.40 -6.72
CA ILE A 51 3.99 -0.31 -5.95
C ILE A 51 3.18 0.59 -6.88
N ARG A 52 3.73 0.96 -8.04
CA ARG A 52 3.02 1.80 -9.02
C ARG A 52 1.74 1.15 -9.52
N LEU A 53 1.75 -0.15 -9.79
CA LEU A 53 0.54 -0.89 -10.16
C LEU A 53 -0.48 -0.95 -9.01
N GLY A 54 -0.02 -0.97 -7.77
CA GLY A 54 -0.87 -0.93 -6.58
C GLY A 54 -1.45 0.45 -6.24
N GLN A 55 -1.10 1.53 -6.95
CA GLN A 55 -1.60 2.88 -6.64
C GLN A 55 -3.07 3.10 -7.01
N ASP A 56 -3.66 2.22 -7.82
CA ASP A 56 -5.11 2.26 -8.06
C ASP A 56 -5.87 1.63 -6.89
N ASP A 57 -7.10 2.09 -6.66
CA ASP A 57 -7.98 1.63 -5.57
C ASP A 57 -8.72 0.31 -5.91
N ALA A 58 -8.39 -0.36 -7.02
CA ALA A 58 -9.09 -1.54 -7.47
C ALA A 58 -8.51 -2.84 -6.88
N ASP A 59 -9.40 -3.82 -6.66
CA ASP A 59 -9.08 -5.20 -6.29
C ASP A 59 -8.28 -5.40 -4.98
N TRP A 60 -8.22 -4.39 -4.13
CA TRP A 60 -7.74 -4.51 -2.76
C TRP A 60 -8.70 -5.33 -1.91
N ARG A 61 -8.15 -6.29 -1.16
CA ARG A 61 -8.92 -7.18 -0.28
C ARG A 61 -8.59 -6.86 1.18
N PRO A 62 -9.60 -6.67 2.04
CA PRO A 62 -9.35 -6.39 3.44
C PRO A 62 -8.82 -7.65 4.14
N GLU A 63 -7.62 -7.53 4.72
CA GLU A 63 -7.01 -8.54 5.57
C GLU A 63 -7.43 -8.33 7.03
N GLY A 64 -7.56 -7.07 7.44
CA GLY A 64 -7.91 -6.70 8.82
C GLY A 64 -8.42 -5.27 8.97
N ARG A 65 -9.10 -5.00 10.08
CA ARG A 65 -9.60 -3.66 10.43
C ARG A 65 -9.44 -3.38 11.92
N GLU A 66 -9.01 -2.17 12.24
CA GLU A 66 -8.95 -1.67 13.62
C GLU A 66 -9.62 -0.30 13.70
N VAL A 67 -10.44 -0.11 14.75
CA VAL A 67 -11.09 1.17 15.04
C VAL A 67 -10.56 1.67 16.37
N THR A 68 -9.96 2.85 16.37
CA THR A 68 -9.38 3.48 17.55
C THR A 68 -9.92 4.90 17.72
N MET A 69 -9.82 5.43 18.94
CA MET A 69 -10.07 6.85 19.16
C MET A 69 -9.06 7.65 18.34
N HIS A 70 -9.52 8.66 17.61
CA HIS A 70 -8.61 9.49 16.83
C HIS A 70 -7.66 10.25 17.79
N PRO A 71 -6.33 10.18 17.58
CA PRO A 71 -5.35 10.70 18.55
C PRO A 71 -5.44 12.22 18.73
N ILE A 72 -5.90 12.93 17.70
CA ILE A 72 -6.19 14.36 17.76
C ILE A 72 -7.71 14.54 17.82
N GLN A 73 -8.25 14.80 19.01
CA GLN A 73 -9.60 15.29 19.19
C GLN A 73 -9.58 16.80 18.92
N LYS A 74 -10.31 17.27 17.91
CA LYS A 74 -10.61 18.70 17.77
C LYS A 74 -11.95 18.94 18.46
N ALA A 75 -12.09 20.08 19.14
CA ALA A 75 -13.41 20.50 19.61
C ALA A 75 -14.37 20.58 18.41
N PRO A 76 -15.65 20.17 18.59
CA PRO A 76 -16.66 20.25 17.54
C PRO A 76 -16.87 21.69 17.03
#